data_AF-A0A840XXP2-F1
#
_entry.id   AF-A0A840XXP2-F1
#
_cell.length_a   1.000
_cell.length_b   1.000
_cell.length_c   1.000
_cell.angle_alpha   90.00
_cell.angle_beta   90.00
_cell.angle_gamma   90.00
#
_symmetry.space_group_name_H-M   'P 1'
#
loop_
_entity.id
_entity.type
_entity.pdbx_description
1 polymer ?
#
loop_
_entity_poly.entity_id
_entity_poly.type
_entity_poly.pdbx_seq_one_letter_code
_entity_poly.pdbx_strand_id
1 'polypeptide(L)'
;MFKTTTPLQRLRESSYALADLPDSFRTGELGEYGQPLSKALTDATVDDVAFAIQALGDEADAIYRRVTALKQLHDRARRAGARGADLAVEAAARFEERRT
;
A
#
# COMPACT_ATOMS: atom_id res chain seq x y z
N MET A 1 31.25 14.99 21.34
CA MET A 1 30.43 15.29 20.15
C MET A 1 28.98 15.14 20.57
N PHE A 2 28.27 16.25 20.82
CA PHE A 2 26.85 16.18 21.14
C PHE A 2 26.11 15.87 19.84
N LYS A 3 25.44 14.72 19.75
CA LYS A 3 24.51 14.46 18.65
C LYS A 3 23.35 15.43 18.83
N THR A 4 23.27 16.47 18.00
CA THR A 4 22.08 17.29 17.93
C THR A 4 21.03 16.48 17.19
N THR A 5 20.33 15.60 17.91
CA THR A 5 19.24 14.79 17.37
C THR A 5 18.11 15.72 16.95
N THR A 6 17.74 15.69 15.68
CA THR A 6 16.65 16.52 15.16
C THR A 6 15.31 16.11 15.81
N PRO A 7 14.30 17.00 15.88
CA PRO A 7 12.99 16.63 16.41
C PRO A 7 12.42 15.36 15.75
N LEU A 8 12.55 15.23 14.42
CA LEU A 8 12.11 14.04 13.67
C LEU A 8 12.88 12.78 14.08
N GLN A 9 14.21 12.87 14.25
CA GLN A 9 15.01 11.73 14.73
C GLN A 9 14.61 11.31 16.14
N ARG A 10 14.35 12.27 17.05
CA ARG A 10 13.85 11.95 18.40
C ARG A 10 12.51 11.23 18.35
N LEU A 11 11.61 11.62 17.45
CA LEU A 11 10.32 10.95 17.28
C LEU A 11 10.50 9.50 16.80
N ARG A 12 11.35 9.27 15.80
CA ARG A 12 11.67 7.91 15.31
C ARG A 12 12.26 7.02 16.41
N GLU A 13 13.12 7.58 17.26
CA GLU A 13 13.75 6.85 18.37
C GLU A 13 12.81 6.63 19.56
N SER A 14 11.71 7.39 19.65
CA SER A 14 10.81 7.35 20.81
C SER A 14 9.89 6.13 20.87
N SER A 15 9.57 5.51 19.73
CA SER A 15 8.66 4.36 19.65
C SER A 15 8.83 3.58 18.36
N TYR A 16 8.65 2.25 18.44
CA TYR A 16 8.65 1.38 17.26
C TYR A 16 7.62 1.81 16.21
N ALA A 17 6.45 2.31 16.63
CA ALA A 17 5.40 2.76 15.71
C ALA A 17 5.79 4.00 14.88
N LEU A 18 6.81 4.76 15.32
CA LEU A 18 7.29 5.97 14.63
C LEU A 18 8.64 5.77 13.95
N ALA A 19 9.27 4.60 14.11
CA ALA A 19 10.61 4.32 13.59
C ALA A 19 10.69 4.50 12.07
N ASP A 20 9.60 4.15 11.38
CA ASP A 20 9.50 4.18 9.91
C ASP A 20 8.91 5.49 9.36
N LEU A 21 8.76 6.55 10.19
CA LEU A 21 8.37 7.86 9.67
C LEU A 21 9.32 8.27 8.54
N PRO A 22 8.83 8.61 7.34
CA PRO A 22 9.71 8.90 6.21
C PRO A 22 10.33 10.30 6.32
N ASP A 23 11.40 10.57 5.57
CA ASP A 23 11.98 11.93 5.51
C ASP A 23 11.09 12.91 4.71
N SER A 24 10.35 12.37 3.74
CA SER A 24 9.40 13.11 2.91
C SER A 24 8.23 12.22 2.53
N PHE A 25 7.12 12.83 2.13
CA PHE A 25 5.96 12.13 1.62
C PHE A 25 5.42 12.82 0.37
N ARG A 26 4.44 12.16 -0.25
CA ARG A 26 3.67 12.71 -1.36
C ARG A 26 2.18 12.63 -1.03
N THR A 27 1.45 13.71 -1.26
CA THR A 27 -0.02 13.70 -1.21
C THR A 27 -0.59 13.25 -2.56
N GLY A 28 -1.81 12.70 -2.54
CA GLY A 28 -2.56 12.39 -3.76
C GLY A 28 -3.09 13.66 -4.45
N GLU A 29 -4.00 13.51 -5.41
CA GLU A 29 -4.63 14.66 -6.10
C GLU A 29 -5.39 15.61 -5.17
N LEU A 30 -5.69 15.18 -3.93
CA LEU A 30 -6.27 16.01 -2.87
C LEU A 30 -5.25 16.86 -2.09
N GLY A 31 -4.01 17.00 -2.57
CA GLY A 31 -3.01 17.89 -1.97
C GLY A 31 -3.35 19.38 -2.08
N GLU A 32 -2.36 20.24 -1.85
CA GLU A 32 -2.53 21.69 -1.90
C GLU A 32 -3.06 22.13 -3.28
N TYR A 33 -4.17 22.90 -3.29
CA TYR A 33 -4.87 23.34 -4.49
C TYR A 33 -5.29 22.22 -5.48
N GLY A 34 -5.47 20.99 -4.99
CA GLY A 34 -5.86 19.86 -5.84
C GLY A 34 -4.72 19.30 -6.70
N GLN A 35 -3.48 19.42 -6.24
CA GLN A 35 -2.30 18.88 -6.91
C GLN A 35 -1.49 17.99 -5.97
N PRO A 36 -0.86 16.90 -6.48
CA PRO A 36 0.09 16.11 -5.71
C PRO A 36 1.26 16.97 -5.25
N LEU A 37 1.48 17.04 -3.95
CA LEU A 37 2.58 17.78 -3.33
C LEU A 37 3.60 16.79 -2.78
N SER A 38 4.89 17.02 -3.03
CA SER A 38 5.97 16.34 -2.32
C SER A 38 6.59 17.30 -1.33
N LYS A 39 6.71 16.86 -0.08
CA LYS A 39 7.14 17.73 1.03
C LYS A 39 8.00 16.97 2.03
N ALA A 40 8.99 17.64 2.60
CA ALA A 40 9.74 17.12 3.74
C ALA A 40 8.82 17.03 4.95
N LEU A 41 8.90 15.93 5.71
CA LEU A 41 8.05 15.75 6.89
C LEU A 41 8.30 16.82 7.96
N THR A 42 9.51 17.38 7.98
CA THR A 42 9.88 18.49 8.87
C THR A 42 9.16 19.81 8.57
N ASP A 43 8.68 20.00 7.34
CA ASP A 43 8.01 21.22 6.90
C ASP A 43 6.48 21.04 6.82
N ALA A 44 6.01 19.80 7.02
CA ALA A 44 4.62 19.40 6.82
C ALA A 44 3.68 19.94 7.90
N THR A 45 2.49 20.33 7.47
CA THR A 45 1.37 20.60 8.37
C THR A 45 0.66 19.30 8.73
N VAL A 46 -0.19 19.34 9.75
CA VAL A 46 -1.02 18.18 10.14
C VAL A 46 -1.95 17.76 8.99
N ASP A 47 -2.51 18.73 8.26
CA ASP A 47 -3.38 18.45 7.10
C ASP A 47 -2.60 17.80 5.95
N ASP A 48 -1.36 18.23 5.69
CA ASP A 48 -0.51 17.58 4.68
C ASP A 48 -0.29 16.10 5.01
N VAL A 49 -0.08 15.78 6.29
CA VAL A 49 0.07 14.39 6.76
C VAL A 49 -1.24 13.62 6.62
N ALA A 50 -2.40 14.24 6.90
CA ALA A 50 -3.70 13.61 6.72
C ALA A 50 -3.96 13.25 5.24
N PHE A 51 -3.64 14.14 4.31
CA PHE A 51 -3.75 13.86 2.87
C PHE A 51 -2.76 12.78 2.41
N ALA A 52 -1.56 12.74 2.97
CA ALA A 52 -0.60 11.68 2.69
C ALA A 52 -1.10 10.31 3.17
N ILE A 53 -1.69 10.25 4.37
CA ILE A 53 -2.30 9.04 4.92
C ILE A 53 -3.42 8.54 4.01
N GLN A 54 -4.29 9.43 3.54
CA GLN A 54 -5.38 9.05 2.63
C GLN A 54 -4.83 8.47 1.31
N ALA A 55 -3.85 9.14 0.70
CA ALA A 55 -3.25 8.68 -0.56
C ALA A 55 -2.57 7.31 -0.41
N LEU A 56 -1.79 7.11 0.67
CA LEU A 56 -1.17 5.83 0.97
C LEU A 56 -2.21 4.74 1.28
N GLY A 57 -3.32 5.10 1.93
CA GLY A 57 -4.47 4.22 2.14
C GLY A 57 -5.07 3.72 0.83
N ASP A 58 -5.31 4.63 -0.12
CA ASP A 58 -5.85 4.28 -1.45
C ASP A 58 -4.91 3.35 -2.22
N GLU A 59 -3.59 3.57 -2.13
CA GLU A 59 -2.57 2.70 -2.71
C GLU A 59 -2.56 1.32 -2.06
N ALA A 60 -2.60 1.26 -0.72
CA ALA A 60 -2.67 0.02 0.04
C ALA A 60 -3.92 -0.79 -0.33
N ASP A 61 -5.07 -0.14 -0.40
CA ASP A 61 -6.34 -0.75 -0.81
C ASP A 61 -6.27 -1.30 -2.24
N ALA A 62 -5.65 -0.57 -3.17
CA ALA A 62 -5.45 -1.07 -4.53
C ALA A 62 -4.58 -2.34 -4.55
N ILE A 63 -3.53 -2.38 -3.74
CA ILE A 63 -2.69 -3.57 -3.57
C ILE A 63 -3.50 -4.73 -2.97
N TYR A 64 -4.26 -4.50 -1.90
CA TYR A 64 -5.09 -5.53 -1.27
C TYR A 64 -6.15 -6.09 -2.22
N ARG A 65 -6.79 -5.24 -3.04
CA ARG A 65 -7.74 -5.68 -4.08
C ARG A 65 -7.06 -6.61 -5.09
N ARG A 66 -5.85 -6.24 -5.57
CA ARG A 66 -5.08 -7.07 -6.52
C ARG A 66 -4.66 -8.41 -5.90
N VAL A 67 -4.14 -8.40 -4.67
CA VAL A 67 -3.77 -9.61 -3.93
C VAL A 67 -4.98 -10.52 -3.74
N THR A 68 -6.13 -9.95 -3.37
CA THR A 68 -7.37 -10.71 -3.19
C THR A 68 -7.84 -11.33 -4.50
N ALA A 69 -7.78 -10.60 -5.61
CA ALA A 69 -8.12 -11.13 -6.92
C ALA A 69 -7.22 -12.31 -7.33
N LEU A 70 -5.91 -12.21 -7.08
CA LEU A 70 -4.96 -13.29 -7.36
C LEU A 70 -5.21 -14.53 -6.48
N LYS A 71 -5.49 -14.34 -5.19
CA LYS A 71 -5.88 -15.45 -4.28
C LYS A 71 -7.14 -16.15 -4.80
N GLN A 72 -8.14 -15.37 -5.21
CA GLN A 72 -9.38 -15.90 -5.76
C GLN A 72 -9.21 -16.66 -7.08
N LEU A 73 -8.32 -16.18 -7.96
CA LEU A 73 -7.95 -16.89 -9.19
C LEU A 73 -7.26 -18.22 -8.86
N HIS A 74 -6.27 -18.18 -7.97
CA HIS A 74 -5.55 -19.37 -7.52
C HIS A 74 -6.50 -20.42 -6.95
N ASP A 75 -7.42 -20.04 -6.05
CA ASP A 75 -8.33 -20.96 -5.41
C ASP A 75 -9.30 -21.61 -6.41
N ARG A 76 -9.79 -20.85 -7.40
CA ARG A 76 -10.60 -21.40 -8.50
C ARG A 76 -9.81 -22.40 -9.33
N ALA A 77 -8.58 -22.08 -9.72
CA ALA A 77 -7.72 -22.99 -10.46
C ALA A 77 -7.48 -24.29 -9.68
N ARG A 78 -7.21 -24.21 -8.36
CA ARG A 78 -7.03 -25.39 -7.50
C ARG A 78 -8.30 -26.23 -7.39
N ARG A 79 -9.46 -25.62 -7.24
CA ARG A 79 -10.76 -26.32 -7.25
C ARG A 79 -11.04 -27.00 -8.59
N ALA A 80 -10.47 -26.50 -9.68
CA ALA A 80 -10.50 -27.14 -11.00
C ALA A 80 -9.55 -28.34 -11.15
N GLY A 81 -8.70 -28.61 -10.13
CA GLY A 81 -7.69 -29.67 -10.16
C GLY A 81 -6.32 -29.23 -10.68
N ALA A 82 -6.05 -27.93 -10.81
CA ALA A 82 -4.77 -27.44 -11.29
C ALA A 82 -3.60 -27.76 -10.34
N ARG A 83 -2.48 -28.15 -10.93
CA ARG A 83 -1.16 -28.32 -10.31
C ARG A 83 -0.36 -27.02 -10.41
N GLY A 84 0.74 -26.94 -9.68
CA GLY A 84 1.54 -25.69 -9.57
C GLY A 84 2.17 -25.21 -10.88
N ALA A 85 2.32 -26.10 -11.88
CA ALA A 85 2.86 -25.77 -13.20
C ALA A 85 1.77 -25.47 -14.25
N ASP A 86 0.49 -25.62 -13.91
CA ASP A 86 -0.61 -25.41 -14.85
C ASP A 86 -0.92 -23.91 -15.01
N LEU A 87 -1.48 -23.54 -16.16
CA LEU A 87 -1.90 -22.17 -16.45
C LEU A 87 -3.16 -21.81 -15.64
N ALA A 88 -3.01 -20.89 -14.69
CA ALA A 88 -4.05 -20.58 -13.69
C ALA A 88 -5.36 -20.06 -14.31
N VAL A 89 -5.28 -19.22 -15.34
CA VAL A 89 -6.47 -18.64 -16.01
C VAL A 89 -7.26 -19.74 -16.73
N GLU A 90 -6.60 -20.57 -17.53
CA GLU A 90 -7.26 -21.66 -18.25
C GLU A 90 -7.88 -22.67 -17.29
N ALA A 91 -7.18 -23.00 -16.20
CA ALA A 91 -7.71 -23.90 -15.19
C ALA A 91 -8.94 -23.33 -14.48
N ALA A 92 -8.90 -22.06 -14.07
CA ALA A 92 -10.03 -21.42 -13.43
C ALA A 92 -11.24 -21.29 -14.37
N ALA A 93 -11.03 -21.01 -15.66
CA ALA A 93 -12.11 -20.93 -16.65
C ALA A 93 -12.87 -22.26 -16.80
N ARG A 94 -12.16 -23.39 -16.86
CA ARG A 94 -12.78 -24.74 -16.89
C ARG A 94 -13.65 -25.04 -15.67
N PHE A 95 -13.39 -24.40 -14.53
CA PHE A 95 -14.22 -24.57 -13.33
C PHE A 95 -15.55 -23.84 -13.45
N GLU A 96 -15.56 -22.64 -14.04
CA GLU A 96 -16.78 -21.86 -14.25
C GLU A 96 -17.68 -22.54 -15.28
N GLU A 97 -17.13 -23.09 -16.36
CA GLU A 97 -17.88 -23.83 -17.40
C GLU A 97 -18.62 -25.06 -16.85
N ARG A 98 -18.09 -25.72 -15.82
CA ARG A 98 -18.71 -26.89 -15.17
C ARG A 98 -19.82 -26.53 -14.18
N ARG A 99 -19.97 -25.26 -13.83
CA ARG A 99 -20.99 -24.75 -12.90
C ARG A 99 -22.25 -24.23 -13.60
N THR A 100 -22.16 -23.92 -14.90
CA THR A 100 -23.28 -23.63 -15.81
C THR A 100 -23.86 -24.91 -16.39
#